data_AF-A0ABD1TWA8-F1
#
_entry.id   AF-A0ABD1TWA8-F1
#
_cell.length_a   1.000
_cell.length_b   1.000
_cell.length_c   1.000
_cell.angle_alpha   90.00
_cell.angle_beta   90.00
_cell.angle_gamma   90.00
#
_symmetry.space_group_name_H-M   'P 1'
#
loop_
_entity.id
_entity.type
_entity.pdbx_description
1 polymer ?
#
loop_
_entity_poly.entity_id
_entity_poly.type
_entity_poly.pdbx_seq_one_letter_code
_entity_poly.pdbx_strand_id
1 'polypeptide(L)'
;MAIINVNIVKPIYVCTFKRQIPKICVALGTTAAAANAIQYSFHTTKPCNQIVIRRSGNYKPPIWEFDYIQSLKIEHAGERYATRASELKMQVKMMLDEAVEPLDQLELIDNLQRLGISYHFENEIKQILSVINRKYSKIDQDSKINDLYATTLEFRLLRQHGFNVSEEIFDRFKNEKGEFKSSLCDDAKGLLQLYESSFLSIEGETTLEMATEFTSCMI
;
A
#
# COMPACT_ATOMS: atom_id res chain seq x y z
N MET A 1 -31.88 -19.91 19.89
CA MET A 1 -31.19 -19.79 18.60
C MET A 1 -30.60 -18.39 18.51
N ALA A 2 -29.29 -18.27 18.69
CA ALA A 2 -28.59 -16.99 18.71
C ALA A 2 -28.32 -16.52 17.28
N ILE A 3 -28.75 -15.30 16.97
CA ILE A 3 -28.44 -14.61 15.71
C ILE A 3 -27.07 -13.96 15.91
N ILE A 4 -26.02 -14.50 15.30
CA ILE A 4 -24.72 -13.85 15.24
C ILE A 4 -24.75 -12.89 14.05
N ASN A 5 -24.95 -11.61 14.36
CA ASN A 5 -24.94 -10.52 13.41
C ASN A 5 -23.48 -10.07 13.20
N VAL A 6 -22.85 -10.49 12.11
CA VAL A 6 -21.46 -10.12 11.78
C VAL A 6 -21.49 -8.90 10.85
N ASN A 7 -21.68 -7.73 11.46
CA ASN A 7 -21.36 -6.44 10.84
C ASN A 7 -19.84 -6.28 10.80
N ILE A 8 -19.21 -6.58 9.67
CA ILE A 8 -17.82 -6.17 9.40
C ILE A 8 -17.85 -5.05 8.38
N VAL A 9 -18.14 -3.84 8.89
CA VAL A 9 -17.76 -2.59 8.21
C VAL A 9 -16.72 -1.95 9.11
N LYS A 10 -15.44 -2.05 8.71
CA LYS A 10 -14.38 -1.28 9.36
C LYS A 10 -14.62 0.21 9.05
N PRO A 11 -14.57 1.11 10.05
CA PRO A 11 -14.80 2.52 9.82
C PRO A 11 -13.65 3.12 9.01
N ILE A 12 -13.99 3.72 7.86
CA ILE A 12 -13.11 4.67 7.19
C ILE A 12 -12.96 5.86 8.15
N TYR A 13 -11.73 6.17 8.55
CA TYR A 13 -11.43 7.39 9.30
C TYR A 13 -11.65 8.59 8.37
N VAL A 14 -12.87 9.11 8.35
CA VAL A 14 -13.15 10.44 7.83
C VAL A 14 -12.65 11.43 8.87
N CYS A 15 -11.55 12.14 8.57
CA CYS A 15 -11.12 13.30 9.31
C CYS A 15 -12.24 14.36 9.29
N THR A 16 -13.14 14.30 10.25
CA THR A 16 -14.12 15.34 10.52
C THR A 16 -13.41 16.45 11.28
N PHE A 17 -12.93 17.46 10.55
CA PHE A 17 -12.41 18.68 11.15
C PHE A 17 -13.57 19.40 11.86
N LYS A 18 -13.74 19.18 13.17
CA LYS A 18 -14.67 19.96 13.98
C LYS A 18 -14.21 21.41 13.95
N ARG A 19 -14.92 22.24 13.19
CA ARG A 19 -14.70 23.69 13.15
C ARG A 19 -15.11 24.25 14.51
N GLN A 20 -14.13 24.58 15.35
CA GLN A 20 -14.36 25.27 16.62
C GLN A 20 -14.94 26.65 16.30
N ILE A 21 -16.21 26.88 16.63
CA ILE A 21 -16.81 28.22 16.58
C ILE A 21 -16.23 28.99 17.77
N PRO A 22 -15.56 30.14 17.58
CA PRO A 22 -15.02 30.90 18.70
C PRO A 22 -16.17 31.43 19.58
N LYS A 23 -16.07 31.17 20.88
CA LYS A 23 -16.99 31.71 21.89
C LYS A 23 -16.76 33.23 21.99
N ILE A 24 -17.80 34.01 21.72
CA ILE A 24 -17.82 35.45 22.00
C ILE A 24 -18.02 35.61 23.51
N CYS A 25 -16.99 36.09 24.23
CA CYS A 25 -17.12 36.47 25.63
C CYS A 25 -17.84 37.82 25.73
N VAL A 26 -19.04 37.82 26.30
CA VAL A 26 -19.69 39.05 26.78
C VAL A 26 -19.44 39.12 28.29
N ALA A 27 -18.61 40.07 28.72
CA ALA A 27 -18.40 40.35 30.14
C ALA A 27 -19.58 41.16 30.68
N LEU A 28 -20.33 40.58 31.63
CA LEU A 28 -21.23 41.35 32.49
C LEU A 28 -20.41 41.98 33.62
N GLY A 29 -20.41 43.32 33.68
CA GLY A 29 -19.95 44.09 34.82
C GLY A 29 -21.11 44.88 35.43
N THR A 30 -21.46 44.58 36.67
CA THR A 30 -22.43 45.29 37.52
C THR A 30 -21.75 46.42 38.29
N THR A 31 -22.34 47.62 38.35
CA THR A 31 -22.43 48.48 39.57
C THR A 31 -23.32 49.71 39.36
N ALA A 32 -23.81 50.28 40.47
CA ALA A 32 -24.99 51.12 40.64
C ALA A 32 -24.83 52.65 40.38
N ALA A 33 -25.99 53.25 40.06
CA ALA A 33 -26.50 54.62 40.26
C ALA A 33 -25.56 55.84 40.20
N ALA A 34 -25.80 56.71 39.19
CA ALA A 34 -26.05 58.16 39.35
C ALA A 34 -26.48 58.76 38.00
N ALA A 35 -27.56 59.55 38.00
CA ALA A 35 -28.08 60.23 36.82
C ALA A 35 -27.17 61.40 36.42
N ASN A 36 -26.61 61.34 35.22
CA ASN A 36 -26.22 62.50 34.41
C ASN A 36 -26.23 62.08 32.94
N ALA A 37 -27.11 62.71 32.15
CA ALA A 37 -27.27 62.44 30.73
C ALA A 37 -26.10 63.07 29.96
N ILE A 38 -24.99 62.32 29.82
CA ILE A 38 -24.00 62.59 28.78
C ILE A 38 -24.51 61.92 27.51
N GLN A 39 -24.83 62.70 26.49
CA GLN A 39 -25.09 62.19 25.14
C GLN A 39 -23.83 61.48 24.64
N TYR A 40 -23.77 60.16 24.82
CA TYR A 40 -22.83 59.33 24.07
C TYR A 40 -23.39 59.17 22.66
N SER A 41 -22.68 59.74 21.69
CA SER A 41 -22.92 59.42 20.28
C SER A 41 -22.63 57.94 20.08
N PHE A 42 -23.67 57.15 19.86
CA PHE A 42 -23.50 55.83 19.28
C PHE A 42 -23.02 56.04 17.84
N HIS A 43 -21.70 56.00 17.63
CA HIS A 43 -21.18 55.70 16.32
C HIS A 43 -21.67 54.29 15.98
N THR A 44 -22.73 54.22 15.18
CA THR A 44 -23.05 53.01 14.43
C THR A 44 -21.81 52.71 13.60
N THR A 45 -20.98 51.77 14.06
CA THR A 45 -19.98 51.17 13.21
C THR A 45 -20.77 50.50 12.09
N LYS A 46 -20.76 51.12 10.91
CA LYS A 46 -21.31 50.54 9.69
C LYS A 46 -20.82 49.10 9.63
N PRO A 47 -21.70 48.10 9.44
CA PRO A 47 -21.23 46.75 9.18
C PRO A 47 -20.30 46.86 7.97
N CYS A 48 -19.04 46.50 8.18
CA CYS A 48 -18.09 46.46 7.10
C CYS A 48 -18.54 45.34 6.16
N ASN A 49 -19.40 45.66 5.18
CA ASN A 49 -19.68 44.83 4.02
C ASN A 49 -18.43 44.83 3.14
N GLN A 50 -17.31 44.33 3.67
CA GLN A 50 -16.20 43.90 2.86
C GLN A 50 -16.68 42.65 2.13
N ILE A 51 -17.07 42.84 0.87
CA ILE A 51 -17.24 41.74 -0.07
C ILE A 51 -15.88 41.04 -0.14
N VAL A 52 -15.77 39.88 0.52
CA VAL A 52 -14.55 39.07 0.46
C VAL A 52 -14.48 38.48 -0.94
N ILE A 53 -13.78 39.15 -1.85
CA ILE A 53 -13.54 38.66 -3.20
C ILE A 53 -12.61 37.45 -3.11
N ARG A 54 -13.14 36.26 -3.42
CA ARG A 54 -12.38 34.99 -3.47
C ARG A 54 -12.08 34.64 -4.92
N ARG A 55 -10.85 34.19 -5.19
CA ARG A 55 -10.47 33.63 -6.49
C ARG A 55 -11.07 32.22 -6.62
N SER A 56 -11.58 31.89 -7.82
CA SER A 56 -12.00 30.53 -8.16
C SER A 56 -10.80 29.73 -8.68
N GLY A 57 -10.72 28.45 -8.33
CA GLY A 57 -9.71 27.53 -8.86
C GLY A 57 -10.00 27.02 -10.28
N ASN A 58 -11.17 27.35 -10.85
CA ASN A 58 -11.62 26.87 -12.16
C ASN A 58 -11.56 25.33 -12.33
N TYR A 59 -11.83 24.60 -11.23
CA TYR A 59 -11.92 23.14 -11.27
C TYR A 59 -13.06 22.67 -12.16
N LYS A 60 -12.83 21.54 -12.83
CA LYS A 60 -13.85 20.86 -13.63
C LYS A 60 -14.81 20.08 -12.71
N PRO A 61 -16.07 19.87 -13.15
CA PRO A 61 -17.01 19.00 -12.45
C PRO A 61 -16.51 17.55 -12.41
N PRO A 62 -17.08 16.70 -11.54
CA PRO A 62 -16.75 15.28 -11.48
C PRO A 62 -17.01 14.58 -12.82
N ILE A 63 -16.19 13.57 -13.13
CA ILE A 63 -16.29 12.77 -14.37
C ILE A 63 -17.59 11.97 -14.42
N TRP A 64 -18.04 11.48 -13.25
CA TRP A 64 -19.28 10.71 -13.13
C TRP A 64 -20.37 11.52 -12.45
N GLU A 65 -21.55 11.48 -13.05
CA GLU A 65 -22.74 12.07 -12.48
C GLU A 65 -23.26 11.23 -11.30
N PHE A 66 -23.93 11.90 -10.36
CA PHE A 66 -24.46 11.25 -9.17
C PHE A 66 -25.48 10.16 -9.52
N ASP A 67 -26.39 10.43 -10.46
CA ASP A 67 -27.42 9.49 -10.90
C ASP A 67 -26.81 8.25 -11.56
N TYR A 68 -25.72 8.43 -12.31
CA TYR A 68 -24.95 7.31 -12.86
C TYR A 68 -24.38 6.43 -11.76
N ILE A 69 -23.74 7.01 -10.74
CA ILE A 69 -23.18 6.27 -9.60
C ILE A 69 -24.29 5.50 -8.87
N GLN A 70 -25.46 6.12 -8.66
CA GLN A 70 -26.61 5.46 -8.02
C GLN A 70 -27.19 4.32 -8.86
N SER A 71 -27.08 4.40 -10.19
CA SER A 71 -27.61 3.39 -11.10
C SER A 71 -26.78 2.10 -11.17
N LEU A 72 -25.54 2.12 -10.64
CA LEU A 72 -24.63 0.98 -10.68
C LEU A 72 -25.21 -0.22 -9.94
N LYS A 73 -25.30 -1.36 -10.62
CA LYS A 73 -25.76 -2.64 -10.08
C LYS A 73 -24.64 -3.66 -10.13
N ILE A 74 -24.50 -4.46 -9.07
CA ILE A 74 -23.53 -5.55 -9.00
C ILE A 74 -24.21 -6.84 -9.45
N GLU A 75 -24.03 -7.21 -10.71
CA GLU A 75 -24.60 -8.44 -11.28
C GLU A 75 -24.00 -9.73 -10.67
N HIS A 76 -22.81 -9.62 -10.07
CA HIS A 76 -22.04 -10.74 -9.54
C HIS A 76 -22.21 -10.97 -8.04
N ALA A 77 -23.18 -10.31 -7.39
CA ALA A 77 -23.45 -10.48 -5.96
C ALA A 77 -24.27 -11.74 -5.61
N GLY A 78 -24.67 -12.54 -6.60
CA GLY A 78 -25.50 -13.73 -6.39
C GLY A 78 -24.75 -14.90 -5.75
N GLU A 79 -25.48 -15.73 -5.00
CA GLU A 79 -24.98 -16.92 -4.29
C GLU A 79 -24.16 -17.86 -5.18
N ARG A 80 -24.59 -18.06 -6.44
CA ARG A 80 -23.87 -18.87 -7.43
C ARG A 80 -22.40 -18.47 -7.61
N TYR A 81 -22.10 -17.18 -7.60
CA TYR A 81 -20.74 -16.67 -7.78
C TYR A 81 -19.92 -16.82 -6.50
N ALA A 82 -20.55 -16.64 -5.33
CA ALA A 82 -19.90 -16.85 -4.04
C ALA A 82 -19.51 -18.32 -3.83
N THR A 83 -20.39 -19.25 -4.20
CA THR A 83 -20.10 -20.70 -4.16
C THR A 83 -18.94 -21.04 -5.09
N ARG A 84 -19.01 -20.59 -6.35
CA ARG A 84 -17.94 -20.85 -7.32
C ARG A 84 -16.60 -20.25 -6.90
N ALA A 85 -16.59 -19.03 -6.36
CA ALA A 85 -15.39 -18.40 -5.83
C ALA A 85 -14.79 -19.20 -4.66
N SER A 86 -15.64 -19.77 -3.79
CA SER A 86 -15.18 -20.60 -2.66
C SER A 86 -14.56 -21.92 -3.13
N GLU A 87 -15.14 -22.56 -4.15
CA GLU A 87 -14.55 -23.75 -4.79
C GLU A 87 -13.18 -23.46 -5.39
N LEU A 88 -13.07 -22.38 -6.17
CA LEU A 88 -11.81 -21.97 -6.79
C LEU A 88 -10.77 -21.59 -5.75
N LYS A 89 -11.18 -20.93 -4.65
CA LYS A 89 -10.30 -20.64 -3.53
C LYS A 89 -9.70 -21.92 -2.94
N MET A 90 -10.50 -22.97 -2.77
CA MET A 90 -9.98 -24.25 -2.27
C MET A 90 -9.00 -24.89 -3.25
N GLN A 91 -9.25 -24.84 -4.55
CA GLN A 91 -8.32 -25.35 -5.57
C GLN A 91 -6.98 -24.62 -5.53
N VAL A 92 -6.99 -23.29 -5.45
CA VAL A 92 -5.75 -22.50 -5.35
C VAL A 92 -4.96 -22.83 -4.07
N LYS A 93 -5.65 -23.08 -2.95
CA LYS A 93 -4.97 -23.56 -1.72
C LYS A 93 -4.26 -24.88 -1.95
N MET A 94 -4.94 -25.83 -2.61
CA MET A 94 -4.31 -27.12 -2.94
C MET A 94 -3.09 -26.94 -3.84
N MET A 95 -3.14 -26.04 -4.83
CA MET A 95 -1.98 -25.74 -5.68
C MET A 95 -0.81 -25.16 -4.89
N LEU A 96 -1.06 -24.30 -3.90
CA LEU A 96 -0.03 -23.77 -3.01
C LEU A 96 0.63 -24.87 -2.15
N ASP A 97 -0.17 -25.84 -1.68
CA ASP A 97 0.30 -26.95 -0.85
C ASP A 97 1.01 -28.05 -1.65
N GLU A 98 0.59 -28.30 -2.90
CA GLU A 98 1.09 -29.39 -3.76
C GLU A 98 2.39 -29.03 -4.50
N ALA A 99 2.64 -27.74 -4.73
CA ALA A 99 3.84 -27.28 -5.42
C ALA A 99 5.12 -27.77 -4.70
N VAL A 100 5.89 -28.62 -5.41
CA VAL A 100 7.05 -29.33 -4.86
C VAL A 100 8.29 -28.43 -4.82
N GLU A 101 8.48 -27.62 -5.87
CA GLU A 101 9.64 -26.74 -6.01
C GLU A 101 9.36 -25.35 -5.38
N PRO A 102 10.30 -24.80 -4.58
CA PRO A 102 10.14 -23.49 -3.96
C PRO A 102 9.92 -22.36 -4.98
N LEU A 103 10.51 -22.45 -6.18
CA LEU A 103 10.36 -21.44 -7.22
C LEU A 103 8.92 -21.37 -7.73
N ASP A 104 8.29 -22.51 -8.00
CA ASP A 104 6.90 -22.58 -8.46
C ASP A 104 5.94 -21.98 -7.42
N GLN A 105 6.21 -22.21 -6.14
CA GLN A 105 5.47 -21.60 -5.04
C GLN A 105 5.60 -20.07 -5.05
N LEU A 106 6.82 -19.54 -5.22
CA LEU A 106 7.06 -18.10 -5.29
C LEU A 106 6.38 -17.47 -6.52
N GLU A 107 6.44 -18.10 -7.69
CA GLU A 107 5.75 -17.64 -8.90
C GLU A 107 4.23 -17.62 -8.69
N LEU A 108 3.66 -18.64 -8.05
CA LEU A 108 2.23 -18.67 -7.73
C LEU A 108 1.85 -17.54 -6.76
N ILE A 109 2.65 -17.29 -5.72
CA ILE A 109 2.44 -16.18 -4.79
C ILE A 109 2.48 -14.83 -5.52
N ASP A 110 3.47 -14.62 -6.38
CA ASP A 110 3.60 -13.38 -7.16
C ASP A 110 2.39 -13.16 -8.07
N ASN A 111 1.92 -14.22 -8.75
CA ASN A 111 0.71 -14.16 -9.57
C ASN A 111 -0.53 -13.79 -8.75
N LEU A 112 -0.70 -14.37 -7.56
CA LEU A 112 -1.84 -14.04 -6.67
C LEU A 112 -1.81 -12.58 -6.21
N GLN A 113 -0.62 -12.04 -5.94
CA GLN A 113 -0.43 -10.63 -5.58
C GLN A 113 -0.74 -9.70 -6.75
N ARG A 114 -0.20 -9.98 -7.94
CA ARG A 114 -0.42 -9.20 -9.16
C ARG A 114 -1.87 -9.23 -9.63
N LEU A 115 -2.59 -10.32 -9.39
CA LEU A 115 -4.03 -10.44 -9.63
C LEU A 115 -4.90 -9.75 -8.55
N GLY A 116 -4.30 -9.28 -7.45
CA GLY A 116 -5.02 -8.60 -6.38
C GLY A 116 -5.90 -9.51 -5.52
N ILE A 117 -5.67 -10.83 -5.53
CA ILE A 117 -6.46 -11.84 -4.79
C ILE A 117 -5.69 -12.50 -3.65
N SER A 118 -4.44 -12.09 -3.41
CA SER A 118 -3.56 -12.61 -2.36
C SER A 118 -4.13 -12.49 -0.94
N TYR A 119 -5.00 -11.50 -0.68
CA TYR A 119 -5.64 -11.29 0.61
C TYR A 119 -6.51 -12.47 1.07
N HIS A 120 -6.90 -13.37 0.15
CA HIS A 120 -7.62 -14.59 0.50
C HIS A 120 -6.74 -15.70 1.09
N PHE A 121 -5.41 -15.58 0.95
CA PHE A 121 -4.40 -16.60 1.21
C PHE A 121 -3.25 -16.10 2.10
N GLU A 122 -3.45 -15.03 2.86
CA GLU A 122 -2.38 -14.37 3.64
C GLU A 122 -1.65 -15.34 4.58
N ASN A 123 -2.38 -16.26 5.20
CA ASN A 123 -1.81 -17.23 6.14
C ASN A 123 -0.94 -18.26 5.42
N GLU A 124 -1.44 -18.80 4.31
CA GLU A 124 -0.75 -19.77 3.47
C GLU A 124 0.54 -19.16 2.90
N ILE A 125 0.46 -17.95 2.35
CA ILE A 125 1.61 -17.20 1.82
C ILE A 125 2.66 -17.00 2.92
N LYS A 126 2.26 -16.54 4.11
CA LYS A 126 3.18 -16.31 5.22
C LYS A 126 3.87 -17.60 5.69
N GLN A 127 3.14 -18.71 5.71
CA GLN A 127 3.70 -20.01 6.08
C GLN A 127 4.75 -20.47 5.06
N ILE A 128 4.43 -20.41 3.77
CA ILE A 128 5.34 -20.79 2.68
C ILE A 128 6.61 -19.95 2.73
N LEU A 129 6.49 -18.61 2.77
CA LEU A 129 7.63 -17.71 2.84
C LEU A 129 8.47 -17.93 4.10
N SER A 130 7.84 -18.26 5.24
CA SER A 130 8.58 -18.61 6.46
C SER A 130 9.41 -19.89 6.30
N VAL A 131 8.88 -20.90 5.62
CA VAL A 131 9.61 -22.14 5.32
C VAL A 131 10.77 -21.88 4.38
N ILE A 132 10.55 -21.11 3.31
CA ILE A 132 11.58 -20.73 2.33
C ILE A 132 12.72 -19.98 3.02
N ASN A 133 12.42 -18.93 3.79
CA ASN A 133 13.44 -18.16 4.51
C ASN A 133 14.27 -19.03 5.48
N ARG A 134 13.62 -19.96 6.18
CA ARG A 134 14.34 -20.90 7.08
C ARG A 134 15.25 -21.86 6.33
N LYS A 135 14.88 -22.30 5.13
CA LYS A 135 15.74 -23.12 4.26
C LYS A 135 16.92 -22.27 3.77
N TYR A 136 16.67 -21.03 3.35
CA TYR A 136 17.68 -20.09 2.91
C TYR A 136 18.80 -19.87 3.94
N SER A 137 18.45 -19.73 5.23
CA SER A 137 19.43 -19.56 6.32
C SER A 137 20.23 -20.82 6.67
N LYS A 138 19.75 -22.02 6.29
CA LYS A 138 20.39 -23.31 6.63
C LYS A 138 21.28 -23.85 5.52
N ILE A 139 21.02 -23.46 4.28
CA ILE A 139 21.75 -23.94 3.10
C ILE A 139 23.00 -23.08 2.93
N ASP A 140 24.15 -23.74 2.87
CA ASP A 140 25.43 -23.10 2.59
C ASP A 140 25.37 -22.35 1.26
N GLN A 141 25.85 -21.11 1.23
CA GLN A 141 25.66 -20.20 0.09
C GLN A 141 26.25 -20.79 -1.21
N ASP A 142 27.27 -21.64 -1.11
CA ASP A 142 27.97 -22.29 -2.23
C ASP A 142 27.16 -23.37 -2.97
N SER A 143 26.09 -23.90 -2.36
CA SER A 143 25.25 -24.95 -2.98
C SER A 143 24.00 -24.41 -3.65
N LYS A 144 23.79 -23.08 -3.63
CA LYS A 144 22.59 -22.44 -4.15
C LYS A 144 22.65 -22.34 -5.67
N ILE A 145 21.51 -22.61 -6.29
CA ILE A 145 21.28 -22.45 -7.73
C ILE A 145 21.61 -21.00 -8.12
N ASN A 146 22.49 -20.83 -9.13
CA ASN A 146 22.95 -19.54 -9.67
C ASN A 146 21.89 -18.83 -10.53
N ASP A 147 20.61 -18.97 -10.20
CA ASP A 147 19.53 -18.35 -10.97
C ASP A 147 19.25 -16.94 -10.43
N LEU A 148 19.46 -15.93 -11.27
CA LEU A 148 19.17 -14.54 -10.96
C LEU A 148 17.67 -14.36 -10.72
N TYR A 149 16.83 -15.00 -11.55
CA TYR A 149 15.38 -14.91 -11.47
C TYR A 149 14.85 -15.45 -10.15
N ALA A 150 15.19 -16.67 -9.77
CA ALA A 150 14.75 -17.25 -8.50
C ALA A 150 15.21 -16.42 -7.29
N THR A 151 16.48 -15.97 -7.29
CA THR A 151 17.06 -15.22 -6.17
C THR A 151 16.40 -13.86 -5.98
N THR A 152 16.18 -13.13 -7.07
CA THR A 152 15.51 -11.82 -7.06
C THR A 152 14.05 -11.94 -6.64
N LEU A 153 13.32 -12.93 -7.17
CA LEU A 153 11.93 -13.18 -6.81
C LEU A 153 11.76 -13.53 -5.33
N GLU A 154 12.60 -14.41 -4.80
CA GLU A 154 12.61 -14.78 -3.38
C GLU A 154 12.89 -13.54 -2.51
N PHE A 155 13.94 -12.78 -2.83
CA PHE A 155 14.28 -11.56 -2.11
C PHE A 155 13.11 -10.56 -2.08
N ARG A 156 12.50 -10.31 -3.23
CA ARG A 156 11.38 -9.38 -3.37
C ARG A 156 10.21 -9.77 -2.50
N LEU A 157 9.76 -11.03 -2.62
CA LEU A 157 8.61 -11.52 -1.88
C LEU A 157 8.87 -11.57 -0.38
N LEU A 158 10.07 -11.98 0.05
CA LEU A 158 10.43 -11.98 1.47
C LEU A 158 10.40 -10.57 2.06
N ARG A 159 11.03 -9.58 1.42
CA ARG A 159 11.03 -8.20 1.93
C ARG A 159 9.64 -7.58 1.95
N GLN A 160 8.83 -7.79 0.91
CA GLN A 160 7.45 -7.30 0.87
C GLN A 160 6.59 -7.84 2.01
N HIS A 161 6.88 -9.04 2.51
CA HIS A 161 6.21 -9.66 3.66
C HIS A 161 6.89 -9.39 5.00
N GLY A 162 7.88 -8.49 5.05
CA GLY A 162 8.52 -8.02 6.28
C GLY A 162 9.62 -8.94 6.81
N PHE A 163 10.14 -9.85 6.00
CA PHE A 163 11.34 -10.62 6.36
C PHE A 163 12.59 -9.76 6.15
N ASN A 164 13.53 -9.83 7.09
CA ASN A 164 14.80 -9.14 6.98
C ASN A 164 15.79 -9.98 6.15
N VAL A 165 15.97 -9.62 4.89
CA VAL A 165 16.89 -10.28 3.95
C VAL A 165 17.98 -9.30 3.54
N SER A 166 19.25 -9.66 3.75
CA SER A 166 20.43 -8.84 3.42
C SER A 166 20.61 -8.67 1.91
N GLU A 167 21.07 -7.50 1.46
CA GLU A 167 21.43 -7.24 0.05
C GLU A 167 22.63 -8.07 -0.44
N GLU A 168 23.43 -8.60 0.48
CA GLU A 168 24.59 -9.47 0.21
C GLU A 168 24.20 -10.74 -0.57
N ILE A 169 22.92 -11.10 -0.59
CA ILE A 169 22.41 -12.18 -1.45
C ILE A 169 22.79 -11.97 -2.92
N PHE A 170 22.93 -10.72 -3.35
CA PHE A 170 23.27 -10.35 -4.72
C PHE A 170 24.77 -10.34 -5.00
N ASP A 171 25.63 -10.49 -3.99
CA ASP A 171 27.09 -10.44 -4.19
C ASP A 171 27.60 -11.57 -5.08
N ARG A 172 26.92 -12.71 -5.12
CA ARG A 172 27.21 -13.82 -6.04
C ARG A 172 27.11 -13.42 -7.52
N PHE A 173 26.31 -12.41 -7.82
CA PHE A 173 26.10 -11.89 -9.17
C PHE A 173 27.05 -10.75 -9.52
N LYS A 174 27.96 -10.39 -8.60
CA LYS A 174 29.00 -9.39 -8.82
C LYS A 174 30.32 -10.02 -9.26
N ASN A 175 31.12 -9.24 -9.99
CA ASN A 175 32.48 -9.56 -10.38
C ASN A 175 33.48 -9.21 -9.24
N GLU A 176 34.77 -9.49 -9.45
CA GLU A 176 35.84 -9.18 -8.46
C GLU A 176 35.98 -7.69 -8.14
N LYS A 177 35.44 -6.81 -8.98
CA LYS A 177 35.42 -5.36 -8.78
C LYS A 177 34.20 -4.88 -7.98
N GLY A 178 33.27 -5.77 -7.66
CA GLY A 178 32.02 -5.45 -6.96
C GLY A 178 30.89 -4.95 -7.87
N GLU A 179 31.03 -5.03 -9.20
CA GLU A 179 30.00 -4.63 -10.16
C GLU A 179 29.20 -5.85 -10.63
N PHE A 180 27.93 -5.68 -11.02
CA PHE A 180 27.13 -6.76 -11.59
C PHE A 180 27.78 -7.34 -12.86
N LYS A 181 27.82 -8.66 -12.97
CA LYS A 181 28.40 -9.37 -14.11
C LYS A 181 27.63 -9.03 -15.39
N SER A 182 28.35 -8.65 -16.45
CA SER A 182 27.75 -8.40 -17.77
C SER A 182 27.12 -9.65 -18.40
N SER A 183 27.50 -10.86 -17.95
CA SER A 183 26.86 -12.11 -18.39
C SER A 183 25.39 -12.23 -17.97
N LEU A 184 24.91 -11.39 -17.04
CA LEU A 184 23.50 -11.37 -16.63
C LEU A 184 22.60 -10.76 -17.70
N CYS A 185 23.16 -10.08 -18.71
CA CYS A 185 22.39 -9.44 -19.78
C CYS A 185 21.60 -10.43 -20.65
N ASP A 186 21.97 -11.71 -20.64
CA ASP A 186 21.25 -12.74 -21.40
C ASP A 186 19.93 -13.18 -20.71
N ASP A 187 19.78 -12.92 -19.40
CA ASP A 187 18.59 -13.28 -18.62
C ASP A 187 17.66 -12.07 -18.43
N ALA A 188 16.86 -11.77 -19.46
CA ALA A 188 15.89 -10.68 -19.42
C ALA A 188 14.85 -10.84 -18.29
N LYS A 189 14.46 -12.08 -17.94
CA LYS A 189 13.47 -12.35 -16.89
C LYS A 189 14.07 -12.02 -15.51
N GLY A 190 15.30 -12.46 -15.25
CA GLY A 190 16.04 -12.14 -14.04
C GLY A 190 16.38 -10.66 -13.91
N LEU A 191 16.77 -9.99 -15.00
CA LEU A 191 17.03 -8.54 -14.99
C LEU A 191 15.79 -7.74 -14.60
N LEU A 192 14.62 -8.08 -15.17
CA LEU A 192 13.36 -7.42 -14.82
C LEU A 192 13.04 -7.60 -13.34
N GLN A 193 13.22 -8.81 -12.80
CA GLN A 193 13.00 -9.05 -11.37
C GLN A 193 14.03 -8.35 -10.49
N LEU A 194 15.29 -8.25 -10.92
CA LEU A 194 16.33 -7.49 -10.22
C LEU A 194 15.95 -6.01 -10.13
N TYR A 195 15.48 -5.43 -11.24
CA TYR A 195 14.96 -4.06 -11.28
C TYR A 195 13.78 -3.87 -10.34
N GLU A 196 12.78 -4.75 -10.38
CA GLU A 196 11.63 -4.67 -9.45
C GLU A 196 12.06 -4.78 -7.98
N SER A 197 13.05 -5.61 -7.70
CA SER A 197 13.57 -5.88 -6.35
C SER A 197 14.39 -4.72 -5.80
N SER A 198 15.09 -3.98 -6.65
CA SER A 198 15.97 -2.89 -6.22
C SER A 198 15.20 -1.73 -5.57
N PHE A 199 13.91 -1.55 -5.93
CA PHE A 199 13.02 -0.59 -5.29
C PHE A 199 12.59 -0.95 -3.86
N LEU A 200 12.99 -2.12 -3.35
CA LEU A 200 12.81 -2.51 -1.95
C LEU A 200 14.05 -2.20 -1.10
N SER A 201 14.96 -1.37 -1.60
CA SER A 201 16.13 -0.92 -0.86
C SER A 201 15.76 -0.07 0.36
N ILE A 202 16.60 -0.17 1.40
CA ILE A 202 16.59 0.73 2.54
C ILE A 202 17.86 1.59 2.54
N GLU A 203 17.87 2.67 3.34
CA GLU A 203 19.02 3.57 3.41
C GLU A 203 20.29 2.81 3.85
N GLY A 204 21.38 2.98 3.08
CA GLY A 204 22.66 2.30 3.30
C GLY A 204 22.89 1.06 2.42
N GLU A 205 21.93 0.66 1.59
CA GLU A 205 22.02 -0.50 0.71
C GLU A 205 22.52 -0.15 -0.70
N THR A 206 23.84 -0.02 -0.79
CA THR A 206 24.53 0.34 -2.04
C THR A 206 24.39 -0.71 -3.14
N THR A 207 24.19 -1.99 -2.81
CA THR A 207 24.09 -3.06 -3.80
C THR A 207 22.82 -2.96 -4.62
N LEU A 208 21.71 -2.62 -3.97
CA LEU A 208 20.43 -2.43 -4.64
C LEU A 208 20.38 -1.13 -5.45
N GLU A 209 21.06 -0.07 -4.97
CA GLU A 209 21.26 1.14 -5.76
C GLU A 209 22.01 0.82 -7.07
N MET A 210 23.15 0.12 -6.98
CA MET A 210 23.89 -0.35 -8.16
C MET A 210 23.06 -1.27 -9.05
N ALA A 211 22.20 -2.11 -8.48
CA ALA A 211 21.31 -2.99 -9.25
C ALA A 211 20.33 -2.19 -10.09
N THR A 212 19.82 -1.08 -9.56
CA THR A 212 18.92 -0.16 -10.28
C THR A 212 19.64 0.49 -11.46
N GLU A 213 20.87 0.98 -11.24
CA GLU A 213 21.68 1.60 -12.31
C GLU A 213 22.03 0.58 -13.41
N PHE A 214 22.44 -0.63 -13.01
CA PHE A 214 22.78 -1.70 -13.94
C PHE A 214 21.59 -2.11 -14.81
N THR A 215 20.43 -2.36 -14.19
CA THR A 215 19.23 -2.82 -14.90
C THR A 215 18.59 -1.72 -15.74
N SER A 216 18.58 -0.45 -15.28
CA SER A 216 18.02 0.68 -16.03
C SER A 216 18.80 1.02 -17.31
N CYS A 217 20.06 0.61 -17.40
CA CYS A 217 20.86 0.76 -18.63
C CYS A 217 20.55 -0.35 -19.65
N MET A 218 20.03 -1.49 -19.18
CA MET A 218 19.87 -2.72 -19.95
C MET A 218 18.42 -3.03 -20.35
N ILE A 219 17.43 -2.40 -19.69
CA ILE A 219 15.98 -2.49 -19.97
C ILE A 219 15.50 -1.20 -20.65
#